data_AF-A0A1V5IE85-F1
#
_entry.id   AF-A0A1V5IE85-F1
#
_cell.length_a   1.000
_cell.length_b   1.000
_cell.length_c   1.000
_cell.angle_alpha   90.00
_cell.angle_beta   90.00
_cell.angle_gamma   90.00
#
_symmetry.space_group_name_H-M   'P 1'
#
loop_
_entity.id
_entity.type
_entity.pdbx_description
1 polymer ?
#
loop_
_entity_poly.entity_id
_entity_poly.type
_entity_poly.pdbx_seq_one_letter_code
_entity_poly.pdbx_strand_id
1 'polypeptide(L)'
;MGVIILPQKFYDTLDTQNALLASIASHTGTEGIAINNWEDVQRLVRMGLAEKMFNPGDQFISSYDTGQVVWDVIGFHDIPTDKKYTKAMTLQAHDCILNVQFDAPEALYYAAAELPAGEQIFTDSGGDRYKFTTTKPVPAGGQVVLGGWPTEGYAATTATTYAADRVTAIESGITVTPADTGVDTLLEVNNRSRCRYGSNNYLESAIRQWLNSVASSFAWTPKTNFDRPPSDAPYTGAGFLKLLDPDLVAVLGAVDKQVARNTVTDGGGQDLFSDKVFLLSRVEVFGGTEGTTTGEQAYPYYSTLAANPTTGALAGRIKYLDGSARNWWLRSPNTGYAHIPRSVYTSGTVSDSYAYYAYGAAPACCIV
;
A
#
# COMPACT_ATOMS: atom_id res chain seq x y z
N MET A 1 49.94 -4.74 34.25
CA MET A 1 49.67 -5.08 32.84
C MET A 1 48.50 -4.23 32.39
N GLY A 2 48.74 -3.23 31.53
CA GLY A 2 47.66 -2.37 31.02
C GLY A 2 46.93 -3.09 29.89
N VAL A 3 45.62 -3.23 30.01
CA VAL A 3 44.76 -3.73 28.92
C VAL A 3 44.59 -2.58 27.93
N ILE A 4 45.16 -2.72 26.73
CA ILE A 4 44.90 -1.80 25.63
C ILE A 4 43.60 -2.25 24.96
N ILE A 5 42.54 -1.50 25.18
CA ILE A 5 41.27 -1.68 24.46
C ILE A 5 41.38 -0.89 23.16
N LEU A 6 41.37 -1.59 22.03
CA LEU A 6 41.38 -0.94 20.72
C LEU A 6 40.06 -0.20 20.46
N PRO A 7 40.07 0.87 19.65
CA PRO A 7 38.84 1.59 19.30
C PRO A 7 37.82 0.67 18.63
N GLN A 8 36.52 0.86 18.88
CA GLN A 8 35.43 0.08 18.26
C GLN A 8 35.59 -0.06 16.74
N LYS A 9 35.96 1.04 16.06
CA LYS A 9 36.21 1.06 14.61
C LYS A 9 37.25 0.03 14.14
N PHE A 10 38.23 -0.31 14.97
CA PHE A 10 39.23 -1.34 14.64
C PHE A 10 38.59 -2.72 14.62
N TYR A 11 37.77 -3.04 15.62
CA TYR A 11 37.04 -4.32 15.69
C TYR A 11 36.02 -4.42 14.55
N ASP A 12 35.27 -3.37 14.26
CA ASP A 12 34.31 -3.35 13.13
C ASP A 12 35.02 -3.60 11.78
N THR A 13 36.24 -3.07 11.63
CA THR A 13 37.09 -3.28 10.44
C THR A 13 37.61 -4.72 10.37
N LEU A 14 38.06 -5.28 11.49
CA LEU A 14 38.55 -6.64 11.59
C LEU A 14 37.42 -7.66 11.33
N ASP A 15 36.23 -7.43 11.89
CA ASP A 15 35.05 -8.27 11.69
C ASP A 15 34.58 -8.22 10.23
N THR A 16 34.61 -7.03 9.61
CA THR A 16 34.40 -6.89 8.16
C THR A 16 35.40 -7.71 7.36
N GLN A 17 36.69 -7.60 7.68
CA GLN A 17 37.74 -8.33 6.98
C GLN A 17 37.56 -9.84 7.14
N ASN A 18 37.27 -10.32 8.35
CA ASN A 18 37.02 -11.74 8.62
C ASN A 18 35.76 -12.25 7.91
N ALA A 19 34.69 -11.45 7.85
CA ALA A 19 33.48 -11.78 7.12
C ALA A 19 33.73 -11.86 5.59
N LEU A 20 34.47 -10.90 5.03
CA LEU A 20 34.90 -10.93 3.64
C LEU A 20 35.78 -12.16 3.36
N LEU A 21 36.74 -12.45 4.23
CA LEU A 21 37.62 -13.62 4.12
C LEU A 21 36.85 -14.93 4.24
N ALA A 22 35.85 -15.03 5.12
CA ALA A 22 34.97 -16.21 5.24
C ALA A 22 34.08 -16.38 3.99
N SER A 23 33.61 -15.29 3.40
CA SER A 23 32.87 -15.31 2.12
C SER A 23 33.75 -15.77 0.96
N ILE A 24 34.97 -15.23 0.86
CA ILE A 24 35.98 -15.62 -0.12
C ILE A 24 36.38 -17.09 0.09
N ALA A 25 36.56 -17.54 1.33
CA ALA A 25 36.93 -18.93 1.63
C ALA A 25 35.80 -19.93 1.34
N SER A 26 34.53 -19.51 1.42
CA SER A 26 33.37 -20.33 1.04
C SER A 26 33.13 -20.37 -0.48
N HIS A 27 33.70 -19.45 -1.26
CA HIS A 27 33.59 -19.37 -2.72
C HIS A 27 34.99 -19.48 -3.34
N THR A 28 35.47 -20.71 -3.48
CA THR A 28 36.80 -21.00 -4.02
C THR A 28 36.89 -20.64 -5.51
N GLY A 29 37.51 -19.50 -5.83
CA GLY A 29 37.84 -19.07 -7.20
C GLY A 29 38.62 -17.75 -7.24
N THR A 30 39.43 -17.56 -8.28
CA THR A 30 40.23 -16.33 -8.54
C THR A 30 39.41 -15.08 -8.88
N GLU A 31 38.08 -15.15 -8.84
CA GLU A 31 37.15 -14.15 -9.39
C GLU A 31 36.37 -13.34 -8.33
N GLY A 32 36.66 -13.51 -7.03
CA GLY A 32 35.97 -12.78 -5.95
C GLY A 32 34.64 -13.41 -5.50
N ILE A 33 33.77 -12.64 -4.84
CA ILE A 33 32.44 -13.11 -4.40
C ILE A 33 31.50 -13.11 -5.62
N ALA A 34 31.19 -14.28 -6.17
CA ALA A 34 30.16 -14.40 -7.20
C ALA A 34 28.75 -14.25 -6.59
N ILE A 35 27.87 -13.51 -7.26
CA ILE A 35 26.47 -13.31 -6.87
C ILE A 35 25.63 -13.92 -7.98
N ASN A 36 25.23 -15.17 -7.82
CA ASN A 36 24.59 -15.94 -8.89
C ASN A 36 23.08 -16.07 -8.73
N ASN A 37 22.56 -15.84 -7.52
CA ASN A 37 21.16 -16.02 -7.17
C ASN A 37 20.75 -15.11 -6.00
N TRP A 38 19.46 -15.15 -5.66
CA TRP A 38 18.90 -14.36 -4.56
C TRP A 38 19.42 -14.77 -3.18
N GLU A 39 19.82 -16.04 -2.99
CA GLU A 39 20.40 -16.52 -1.73
C GLU A 39 21.78 -15.89 -1.47
N ASP A 40 22.62 -15.74 -2.49
CA ASP A 40 23.90 -15.05 -2.39
C ASP A 40 23.70 -13.57 -1.99
N VAL A 41 22.70 -12.91 -2.59
CA VAL A 41 22.31 -11.54 -2.21
C VAL A 41 21.88 -11.48 -0.76
N GLN A 42 21.00 -12.39 -0.32
CA GLN A 42 20.54 -12.46 1.07
C GLN A 42 21.70 -12.71 2.05
N ARG A 43 22.64 -13.58 1.69
CA ARG A 43 23.84 -13.83 2.50
C ARG A 43 24.64 -12.55 2.70
N LEU A 44 24.86 -11.76 1.64
CA LEU A 44 25.55 -10.46 1.74
C LEU A 44 24.79 -9.46 2.63
N VAL A 45 23.46 -9.43 2.55
CA VAL A 45 22.62 -8.62 3.44
C VAL A 45 22.83 -9.02 4.90
N ARG A 46 22.67 -10.32 5.22
CA ARG A 46 22.82 -10.83 6.59
C ARG A 46 24.20 -10.63 7.18
N MET A 47 25.22 -10.64 6.34
CA MET A 47 26.60 -10.34 6.73
C MET A 47 26.88 -8.85 6.92
N GLY A 48 25.93 -7.95 6.61
CA GLY A 48 26.14 -6.50 6.66
C GLY A 48 27.09 -5.99 5.58
N LEU A 49 27.21 -6.72 4.46
CA LEU A 49 28.09 -6.37 3.34
C LEU A 49 27.33 -5.73 2.17
N ALA A 50 25.99 -5.78 2.14
CA ALA A 50 25.19 -5.28 1.02
C ALA A 50 25.52 -3.83 0.62
N GLU A 51 25.63 -2.90 1.57
CA GLU A 51 25.97 -1.48 1.30
C GLU A 51 27.40 -1.28 0.75
N LYS A 52 28.28 -2.28 0.88
CA LYS A 52 29.63 -2.27 0.29
C LYS A 52 29.67 -2.89 -1.11
N MET A 53 28.67 -3.71 -1.43
CA MET A 53 28.59 -4.48 -2.67
C MET A 53 27.64 -3.85 -3.69
N PHE A 54 26.63 -3.12 -3.22
CA PHE A 54 25.59 -2.50 -4.04
C PHE A 54 25.43 -1.02 -3.70
N ASN A 55 25.05 -0.25 -4.71
CA ASN A 55 24.70 1.17 -4.59
C ASN A 55 23.21 1.38 -4.86
N PRO A 56 22.58 2.41 -4.28
CA PRO A 56 21.26 2.84 -4.71
C PRO A 56 21.23 3.12 -6.22
N GLY A 57 20.28 2.52 -6.93
CA GLY A 57 20.15 2.55 -8.38
C GLY A 57 20.74 1.33 -9.10
N ASP A 58 21.47 0.45 -8.42
CA ASP A 58 21.82 -0.86 -8.98
C ASP A 58 20.55 -1.69 -9.22
N GLN A 59 20.56 -2.51 -10.27
CA GLN A 59 19.38 -3.22 -10.73
C GLN A 59 19.52 -4.74 -10.65
N PHE A 60 18.44 -5.38 -10.24
CA PHE A 60 18.23 -6.81 -10.37
C PHE A 60 17.04 -7.11 -11.27
N ILE A 61 16.98 -8.32 -11.81
CA ILE A 61 15.86 -8.78 -12.63
C ILE A 61 15.33 -10.08 -12.01
N SER A 62 14.02 -10.16 -11.80
CA SER A 62 13.34 -11.37 -11.37
C SER A 62 12.30 -11.79 -12.40
N SER A 63 11.91 -13.05 -12.37
CA SER A 63 10.67 -13.46 -13.03
C SER A 63 9.44 -12.85 -12.33
N TYR A 64 8.36 -12.67 -13.09
CA TYR A 64 7.04 -12.27 -12.59
C TYR A 64 5.97 -12.85 -13.50
N ASP A 65 5.23 -13.85 -13.01
CA ASP A 65 4.28 -14.64 -13.80
C ASP A 65 4.91 -15.13 -15.12
N THR A 66 4.41 -14.68 -16.27
CA THR A 66 4.96 -15.01 -17.60
C THR A 66 6.03 -14.01 -18.08
N GLY A 67 6.38 -13.01 -17.28
CA GLY A 67 7.26 -11.90 -17.63
C GLY A 67 8.40 -11.70 -16.63
N GLN A 68 8.93 -10.48 -16.59
CA GLN A 68 10.04 -10.08 -15.74
C GLN A 68 9.76 -8.73 -15.08
N VAL A 69 10.37 -8.50 -13.92
CA VAL A 69 10.38 -7.20 -13.23
C VAL A 69 11.82 -6.81 -12.97
N VAL A 70 12.14 -5.55 -13.28
CA VAL A 70 13.41 -4.91 -12.90
C VAL A 70 13.23 -4.25 -11.53
N TRP A 71 14.19 -4.46 -10.65
CA TRP A 71 14.20 -3.98 -9.27
C TRP A 71 15.38 -3.07 -9.04
N ASP A 72 15.13 -1.82 -8.64
CA ASP A 72 16.18 -0.89 -8.21
C ASP A 72 16.48 -1.10 -6.72
N VAL A 73 17.75 -1.15 -6.36
CA VAL A 73 18.19 -0.97 -4.96
C VAL A 73 17.88 0.47 -4.57
N ILE A 74 17.05 0.66 -3.53
CA ILE A 74 16.68 2.01 -3.08
C ILE A 74 17.30 2.39 -1.73
N GLY A 75 17.67 1.41 -0.89
CA GLY A 75 18.35 1.67 0.38
C GLY A 75 18.58 0.42 1.24
N PHE A 76 19.13 0.65 2.45
CA PHE A 76 19.58 -0.41 3.38
C PHE A 76 19.16 -0.16 4.83
N HIS A 77 18.22 0.76 5.08
CA HIS A 77 17.90 1.26 6.42
C HIS A 77 16.63 0.65 7.03
N ASP A 78 15.87 -0.15 6.28
CA ASP A 78 14.67 -0.79 6.82
C ASP A 78 15.03 -1.77 7.94
N ILE A 79 14.14 -1.87 8.92
CA ILE A 79 14.33 -2.69 10.12
C ILE A 79 13.54 -3.99 9.95
N PRO A 80 14.20 -5.16 9.91
CA PRO A 80 13.52 -6.44 9.94
C PRO A 80 12.56 -6.55 11.14
N THR A 81 11.36 -7.06 10.88
CA THR A 81 10.39 -7.35 11.94
C THR A 81 10.88 -8.50 12.82
N ASP A 82 11.43 -9.56 12.20
CA ASP A 82 12.09 -10.64 12.93
C ASP A 82 13.46 -10.15 13.45
N LYS A 83 13.51 -9.90 14.76
CA LYS A 83 14.65 -9.28 15.44
C LYS A 83 15.91 -10.16 15.50
N LYS A 84 15.85 -11.41 15.02
CA LYS A 84 17.07 -12.20 14.79
C LYS A 84 17.91 -11.65 13.63
N TYR A 85 17.31 -10.88 12.72
CA TYR A 85 17.99 -10.21 11.63
C TYR A 85 18.14 -8.71 11.95
N THR A 86 19.27 -8.13 11.54
CA THR A 86 19.64 -6.74 11.87
C THR A 86 19.95 -5.89 10.63
N LYS A 87 19.83 -6.48 9.45
CA LYS A 87 20.16 -5.88 8.16
C LYS A 87 19.05 -6.18 7.18
N ALA A 88 18.79 -5.21 6.30
CA ALA A 88 17.89 -5.37 5.17
C ALA A 88 18.46 -4.63 3.97
N MET A 89 18.13 -5.10 2.77
CA MET A 89 18.29 -4.34 1.53
C MET A 89 16.92 -4.18 0.89
N THR A 90 16.56 -2.93 0.60
CA THR A 90 15.26 -2.57 0.06
C THR A 90 15.35 -2.41 -1.45
N LEU A 91 14.49 -3.15 -2.14
CA LEU A 91 14.30 -3.10 -3.58
C LEU A 91 12.96 -2.44 -3.90
N GLN A 92 12.86 -1.75 -5.02
CA GLN A 92 11.58 -1.28 -5.57
C GLN A 92 11.50 -1.63 -7.06
N ALA A 93 10.31 -2.01 -7.52
CA ALA A 93 10.08 -2.16 -8.95
C ALA A 93 10.45 -0.87 -9.69
N HIS A 94 11.33 -0.97 -10.69
CA HIS A 94 11.81 0.16 -11.48
C HIS A 94 10.65 0.89 -12.14
N ASP A 95 9.82 0.11 -12.83
CA ASP A 95 8.60 0.53 -13.51
C ASP A 95 7.36 0.00 -12.79
N CYS A 96 6.20 0.52 -13.19
CA CYS A 96 4.93 0.00 -12.72
C CYS A 96 4.71 -1.40 -13.31
N ILE A 97 4.33 -2.35 -12.46
CA ILE A 97 4.10 -3.74 -12.86
C ILE A 97 2.74 -3.89 -13.56
N LEU A 98 1.72 -3.17 -13.06
CA LEU A 98 0.36 -3.15 -13.59
C LEU A 98 -0.40 -1.95 -13.02
N ASN A 99 -1.62 -1.69 -13.52
CA ASN A 99 -2.55 -0.77 -12.87
C ASN A 99 -3.41 -1.51 -11.84
N VAL A 100 -3.61 -0.90 -10.68
CA VAL A 100 -4.38 -1.46 -9.57
C VAL A 100 -5.14 -0.36 -8.86
N GLN A 101 -6.37 -0.67 -8.43
CA GLN A 101 -7.17 0.22 -7.60
C GLN A 101 -6.62 0.27 -6.18
N PHE A 102 -6.54 1.44 -5.55
CA PHE A 102 -6.08 1.52 -4.16
C PHE A 102 -7.11 0.89 -3.21
N ASP A 103 -8.35 1.38 -3.29
CA ASP A 103 -9.48 0.90 -2.49
C ASP A 103 -10.82 1.12 -3.21
N ALA A 104 -11.80 0.24 -2.98
CA ALA A 104 -13.09 0.30 -3.63
C ALA A 104 -14.03 1.31 -2.94
N PRO A 105 -14.96 1.97 -3.67
CA PRO A 105 -16.02 2.76 -3.03
C PRO A 105 -16.78 1.93 -2.00
N GLU A 106 -16.99 2.51 -0.81
CA GLU A 106 -17.52 1.79 0.35
C GLU A 106 -19.06 1.81 0.42
N ALA A 107 -19.63 0.94 1.25
CA ALA A 107 -21.05 0.99 1.60
C ALA A 107 -21.36 2.23 2.46
N LEU A 108 -22.59 2.72 2.34
CA LEU A 108 -23.15 3.73 3.24
C LEU A 108 -23.43 3.14 4.61
N TYR A 109 -24.06 1.97 4.64
CA TYR A 109 -24.57 1.37 5.87
C TYR A 109 -24.32 -0.13 5.90
N TYR A 110 -24.07 -0.64 7.10
CA TYR A 110 -23.94 -2.06 7.41
C TYR A 110 -25.03 -2.47 8.39
N ALA A 111 -25.85 -3.45 7.99
CA ALA A 111 -26.97 -3.94 8.77
C ALA A 111 -26.48 -4.93 9.84
N ALA A 112 -26.07 -4.46 11.02
CA ALA A 112 -25.63 -5.35 12.11
C ALA A 112 -26.73 -6.33 12.57
N ALA A 113 -27.99 -5.88 12.48
CA ALA A 113 -29.20 -6.70 12.55
C ALA A 113 -29.99 -6.51 11.25
N GLU A 114 -31.00 -7.35 11.01
CA GLU A 114 -31.88 -7.18 9.85
C GLU A 114 -32.49 -5.78 9.83
N LEU A 115 -32.35 -5.09 8.70
CA LEU A 115 -33.03 -3.83 8.41
C LEU A 115 -34.35 -4.17 7.70
N PRO A 116 -35.51 -3.92 8.33
CA PRO A 116 -36.80 -4.20 7.70
C PRO A 116 -37.00 -3.42 6.41
N ALA A 117 -37.82 -3.99 5.51
CA ALA A 117 -38.32 -3.24 4.35
C ALA A 117 -39.08 -2.00 4.82
N GLY A 118 -38.89 -0.86 4.14
CA GLY A 118 -39.56 0.38 4.48
C GLY A 118 -38.77 1.63 4.11
N GLU A 119 -39.31 2.79 4.49
CA GLU A 119 -38.63 4.06 4.33
C GLU A 119 -37.42 4.12 5.27
N GLN A 120 -36.27 4.51 4.72
CA GLN A 120 -35.03 4.71 5.45
C GLN A 120 -34.59 6.16 5.29
N ILE A 121 -34.19 6.78 6.39
CA ILE A 121 -33.72 8.17 6.45
C ILE A 121 -32.32 8.18 7.07
N PHE A 122 -31.42 8.98 6.50
CA PHE A 122 -30.08 9.17 7.03
C PHE A 122 -29.59 10.60 6.81
N THR A 123 -28.75 11.07 7.72
CA THR A 123 -27.96 12.30 7.56
C THR A 123 -26.53 11.92 7.18
N ASP A 124 -26.01 12.48 6.09
CA ASP A 124 -24.66 12.20 5.63
C ASP A 124 -23.59 12.96 6.44
N SER A 125 -22.31 12.66 6.18
CA SER A 125 -21.19 13.33 6.87
C SER A 125 -21.02 14.82 6.55
N GLY A 126 -21.85 15.39 5.67
CA GLY A 126 -21.95 16.82 5.41
C GLY A 126 -23.07 17.53 6.17
N GLY A 127 -23.96 16.77 6.81
CA GLY A 127 -25.17 17.29 7.44
C GLY A 127 -26.39 17.32 6.51
N ASP A 128 -26.27 16.83 5.27
CA ASP A 128 -27.38 16.76 4.33
C ASP A 128 -28.22 15.50 4.60
N ARG A 129 -29.54 15.61 4.57
CA ARG A 129 -30.45 14.50 4.88
C ARG A 129 -31.11 13.94 3.64
N TYR A 130 -31.15 12.61 3.56
CA TYR A 130 -31.70 11.86 2.45
C TYR A 130 -32.61 10.75 2.93
N LYS A 131 -33.43 10.25 2.00
CA LYS A 131 -34.27 9.08 2.22
C LYS A 131 -34.36 8.20 0.98
N PHE A 132 -34.69 6.95 1.22
CA PHE A 132 -35.01 5.95 0.20
C PHE A 132 -36.01 4.95 0.78
N THR A 133 -36.58 4.06 -0.03
CA THR A 133 -37.51 3.04 0.45
C THR A 133 -37.13 1.69 -0.13
N THR A 134 -36.87 0.71 0.73
CA THR A 134 -36.61 -0.67 0.32
C THR A 134 -37.93 -1.45 0.29
N THR A 135 -38.10 -2.31 -0.71
CA THR A 135 -39.23 -3.26 -0.78
C THR A 135 -38.89 -4.61 -0.16
N LYS A 136 -37.59 -4.90 0.04
CA LYS A 136 -37.09 -6.12 0.68
C LYS A 136 -36.27 -5.77 1.94
N PRO A 137 -36.30 -6.63 2.97
CA PRO A 137 -35.42 -6.45 4.11
C PRO A 137 -33.95 -6.66 3.70
N VAL A 138 -33.04 -5.95 4.36
CA VAL A 138 -31.59 -6.20 4.27
C VAL A 138 -31.22 -7.11 5.43
N PRO A 139 -30.70 -8.34 5.18
CA PRO A 139 -30.39 -9.28 6.25
C PRO A 139 -29.25 -8.76 7.14
N ALA A 140 -29.14 -9.32 8.35
CA ALA A 140 -27.97 -9.08 9.19
C ALA A 140 -26.67 -9.43 8.42
N GLY A 141 -25.68 -8.55 8.51
CA GLY A 141 -24.45 -8.58 7.72
C GLY A 141 -24.54 -7.93 6.35
N GLY A 142 -25.74 -7.61 5.86
CA GLY A 142 -25.97 -6.96 4.57
C GLY A 142 -25.57 -5.48 4.56
N GLN A 143 -25.60 -4.88 3.37
CA GLN A 143 -25.13 -3.50 3.16
C GLN A 143 -26.10 -2.68 2.32
N VAL A 144 -26.10 -1.36 2.53
CA VAL A 144 -26.68 -0.36 1.62
C VAL A 144 -25.55 0.40 0.96
N VAL A 145 -25.53 0.45 -0.37
CA VAL A 145 -24.50 1.14 -1.17
C VAL A 145 -25.16 2.24 -2.00
N LEU A 146 -24.61 3.44 -1.95
CA LEU A 146 -25.08 4.58 -2.73
C LEU A 146 -24.46 4.60 -4.13
N GLY A 147 -25.20 5.13 -5.10
CA GLY A 147 -24.79 5.23 -6.49
C GLY A 147 -25.47 6.40 -7.22
N GLY A 148 -25.32 6.44 -8.54
CA GLY A 148 -25.88 7.51 -9.37
C GLY A 148 -25.33 8.89 -8.98
N TRP A 149 -24.04 8.95 -8.69
CA TRP A 149 -23.35 10.16 -8.26
C TRP A 149 -23.28 11.18 -9.41
N PRO A 150 -23.59 12.47 -9.16
CA PRO A 150 -23.43 13.53 -10.15
C PRO A 150 -21.95 13.81 -10.42
N THR A 151 -21.63 14.44 -11.56
CA THR A 151 -20.26 14.90 -11.84
C THR A 151 -19.70 15.76 -10.71
N GLU A 152 -20.53 16.64 -10.13
CA GLU A 152 -20.16 17.52 -9.02
C GLU A 152 -21.12 17.33 -7.82
N GLY A 153 -20.58 17.37 -6.59
CA GLY A 153 -21.34 17.25 -5.34
C GLY A 153 -21.41 15.85 -4.75
N TYR A 154 -22.20 15.67 -3.69
CA TYR A 154 -22.32 14.39 -2.95
C TYR A 154 -23.77 13.89 -2.82
N ALA A 155 -24.68 14.37 -3.68
CA ALA A 155 -26.06 13.91 -3.68
C ALA A 155 -26.21 12.64 -4.53
N ALA A 156 -26.07 11.46 -3.92
CA ALA A 156 -26.38 10.20 -4.58
C ALA A 156 -27.86 10.16 -4.98
N THR A 157 -28.16 9.58 -6.15
CA THR A 157 -29.53 9.49 -6.67
C THR A 157 -30.10 8.08 -6.60
N THR A 158 -29.25 7.08 -6.36
CA THR A 158 -29.67 5.68 -6.27
C THR A 158 -29.02 4.96 -5.10
N ALA A 159 -29.66 3.89 -4.64
CA ALA A 159 -29.11 2.93 -3.70
C ALA A 159 -29.28 1.50 -4.22
N THR A 160 -28.40 0.61 -3.77
CA THR A 160 -28.48 -0.84 -3.94
C THR A 160 -28.25 -1.52 -2.60
N THR A 161 -29.08 -2.49 -2.24
CA THR A 161 -28.91 -3.32 -1.05
C THR A 161 -28.26 -4.65 -1.41
N TYR A 162 -27.41 -5.16 -0.52
CA TYR A 162 -26.63 -6.38 -0.70
C TYR A 162 -26.82 -7.34 0.47
N ALA A 163 -26.71 -8.64 0.19
CA ALA A 163 -26.66 -9.68 1.20
C ALA A 163 -25.34 -9.65 2.00
N ALA A 164 -25.23 -10.52 3.01
CA ALA A 164 -24.09 -10.57 3.92
C ALA A 164 -22.75 -10.92 3.25
N ASP A 165 -22.78 -11.52 2.06
CA ASP A 165 -21.60 -11.78 1.23
C ASP A 165 -21.03 -10.52 0.56
N ARG A 166 -21.72 -9.38 0.67
CA ARG A 166 -21.38 -8.10 0.04
C ARG A 166 -21.30 -8.17 -1.50
N VAL A 167 -21.79 -9.20 -2.14
CA VAL A 167 -21.74 -9.32 -3.62
C VAL A 167 -23.14 -9.50 -4.19
N THR A 168 -23.98 -10.30 -3.54
CA THR A 168 -25.32 -10.61 -4.01
C THR A 168 -26.25 -9.42 -3.78
N ALA A 169 -26.62 -8.73 -4.87
CA ALA A 169 -27.59 -7.64 -4.82
C ALA A 169 -29.00 -8.17 -4.50
N ILE A 170 -29.69 -7.51 -3.57
CA ILE A 170 -31.05 -7.84 -3.14
C ILE A 170 -32.08 -6.98 -3.89
N GLU A 171 -31.80 -5.68 -3.95
CA GLU A 171 -32.64 -4.66 -4.58
C GLU A 171 -31.74 -3.52 -5.10
N SER A 172 -31.88 -3.17 -6.38
CA SER A 172 -31.07 -2.15 -7.05
C SER A 172 -31.95 -1.07 -7.67
N GLY A 173 -31.36 0.10 -7.96
CA GLY A 173 -32.09 1.20 -8.59
C GLY A 173 -33.09 1.90 -7.66
N ILE A 174 -32.93 1.74 -6.35
CA ILE A 174 -33.76 2.41 -5.35
C ILE A 174 -33.50 3.91 -5.46
N THR A 175 -34.53 4.73 -5.65
CA THR A 175 -34.35 6.18 -5.73
C THR A 175 -34.00 6.76 -4.35
N VAL A 176 -32.95 7.58 -4.32
CA VAL A 176 -32.55 8.37 -3.15
C VAL A 176 -32.95 9.82 -3.40
N THR A 177 -33.67 10.43 -2.46
CA THR A 177 -34.12 11.82 -2.54
C THR A 177 -33.80 12.59 -1.26
N PRO A 178 -33.70 13.93 -1.31
CA PRO A 178 -33.60 14.75 -0.11
C PRO A 178 -34.79 14.52 0.84
N ALA A 179 -34.54 14.66 2.15
CA ALA A 179 -35.56 14.53 3.18
C ALA A 179 -35.62 15.77 4.07
N ASP A 180 -36.71 16.53 3.99
CA ASP A 180 -36.90 17.77 4.76
C ASP A 180 -37.40 17.51 6.20
N THR A 181 -38.00 16.35 6.45
CA THR A 181 -38.61 15.96 7.73
C THR A 181 -38.36 14.49 8.03
N GLY A 182 -38.50 14.08 9.30
CA GLY A 182 -38.29 12.71 9.76
C GLY A 182 -37.08 12.56 10.66
N VAL A 183 -36.95 11.40 11.29
CA VAL A 183 -35.83 11.03 12.16
C VAL A 183 -34.99 10.00 11.43
N ASP A 184 -33.66 10.10 11.57
CA ASP A 184 -32.74 9.14 10.98
C ASP A 184 -33.06 7.72 11.49
N THR A 185 -33.29 6.82 10.54
CA THR A 185 -33.51 5.39 10.81
C THR A 185 -32.23 4.59 10.63
N LEU A 186 -31.30 5.09 9.80
CA LEU A 186 -29.95 4.54 9.67
C LEU A 186 -29.00 5.39 10.52
N LEU A 187 -28.52 4.79 11.60
CA LEU A 187 -27.50 5.36 12.47
C LEU A 187 -26.12 4.83 12.04
N GLU A 188 -25.06 5.58 12.35
CA GLU A 188 -23.67 5.19 12.03
C GLU A 188 -23.42 4.94 10.53
N VAL A 189 -23.93 5.84 9.69
CA VAL A 189 -23.61 5.81 8.26
C VAL A 189 -22.17 6.25 8.00
N ASN A 190 -21.59 5.69 6.94
CA ASN A 190 -20.23 5.97 6.53
C ASN A 190 -20.06 7.39 5.96
N ASN A 191 -18.80 7.83 5.86
CA ASN A 191 -18.45 9.09 5.24
C ASN A 191 -18.81 9.08 3.74
N ARG A 192 -19.53 10.11 3.29
CA ARG A 192 -20.02 10.21 1.91
C ARG A 192 -18.92 10.17 0.86
N SER A 193 -17.72 10.67 1.21
CA SER A 193 -16.60 10.66 0.28
C SER A 193 -15.98 9.27 0.14
N ARG A 194 -15.95 8.46 1.21
CA ARG A 194 -15.56 7.04 1.12
C ARG A 194 -16.58 6.21 0.36
N CYS A 195 -17.88 6.48 0.57
CA CYS A 195 -18.95 5.83 -0.18
C CYS A 195 -18.81 6.03 -1.69
N ARG A 196 -18.31 7.21 -2.11
CA ARG A 196 -18.16 7.56 -3.53
C ARG A 196 -16.80 7.15 -4.10
N TYR A 197 -15.73 7.29 -3.33
CA TYR A 197 -14.37 7.29 -3.86
C TYR A 197 -13.40 6.29 -3.21
N GLY A 198 -13.86 5.52 -2.23
CA GLY A 198 -13.05 4.58 -1.46
C GLY A 198 -12.28 5.25 -0.31
N SER A 199 -11.53 4.47 0.45
CA SER A 199 -10.73 4.93 1.58
C SER A 199 -9.26 5.17 1.20
N ASN A 200 -8.66 6.21 1.77
CA ASN A 200 -7.20 6.38 1.70
C ASN A 200 -6.43 5.71 2.85
N ASN A 201 -7.10 4.88 3.65
CA ASN A 201 -6.45 4.13 4.70
C ASN A 201 -5.72 2.90 4.12
N TYR A 202 -4.39 2.97 4.06
CA TYR A 202 -3.57 1.90 3.51
C TYR A 202 -3.71 0.56 4.26
N LEU A 203 -3.92 0.58 5.59
CA LEU A 203 -4.03 -0.66 6.37
C LEU A 203 -5.30 -1.45 6.05
N GLU A 204 -6.36 -0.75 5.64
CA GLU A 204 -7.66 -1.30 5.27
C GLU A 204 -7.73 -1.71 3.79
N SER A 205 -6.89 -1.09 2.96
CA SER A 205 -6.91 -1.20 1.50
C SER A 205 -6.76 -2.62 0.94
N ALA A 206 -7.46 -2.89 -0.17
CA ALA A 206 -7.32 -4.12 -0.93
C ALA A 206 -5.90 -4.30 -1.48
N ILE A 207 -5.23 -3.22 -1.90
CA ILE A 207 -3.89 -3.28 -2.50
C ILE A 207 -2.87 -3.85 -1.52
N ARG A 208 -2.92 -3.46 -0.24
CA ARG A 208 -2.02 -4.00 0.78
C ARG A 208 -2.22 -5.50 0.99
N GLN A 209 -3.48 -5.95 1.04
CA GLN A 209 -3.80 -7.37 1.19
C GLN A 209 -3.30 -8.19 0.00
N TRP A 210 -3.49 -7.70 -1.22
CA TRP A 210 -3.05 -8.37 -2.44
C TRP A 210 -1.52 -8.44 -2.55
N LEU A 211 -0.81 -7.34 -2.24
CA LEU A 211 0.66 -7.27 -2.28
C LEU A 211 1.34 -8.33 -1.41
N ASN A 212 0.70 -8.76 -0.32
CA ASN A 212 1.26 -9.74 0.62
C ASN A 212 0.60 -11.13 0.54
N SER A 213 -0.21 -11.40 -0.49
CA SER A 213 -0.88 -12.69 -0.65
C SER A 213 -0.04 -13.69 -1.46
N VAL A 214 0.09 -14.90 -0.93
CA VAL A 214 0.70 -16.08 -1.59
C VAL A 214 -0.34 -17.01 -2.24
N ALA A 215 -1.61 -16.63 -2.21
CA ALA A 215 -2.69 -17.49 -2.67
C ALA A 215 -2.73 -17.56 -4.21
N SER A 216 -3.03 -18.75 -4.75
CA SER A 216 -3.23 -18.93 -6.20
C SER A 216 -4.50 -18.24 -6.71
N SER A 217 -5.46 -18.00 -5.82
CA SER A 217 -6.60 -17.11 -6.02
C SER A 217 -6.64 -16.18 -4.82
N PHE A 218 -6.47 -14.88 -5.05
CA PHE A 218 -6.54 -13.88 -4.01
C PHE A 218 -7.94 -13.89 -3.39
N ALA A 219 -8.00 -14.04 -2.07
CA ALA A 219 -9.22 -13.98 -1.30
C ALA A 219 -9.20 -12.71 -0.47
N TRP A 220 -9.84 -11.66 -0.99
CA TRP A 220 -9.99 -10.40 -0.27
C TRP A 220 -10.83 -10.61 0.99
N THR A 221 -10.45 -9.90 2.07
CA THR A 221 -11.21 -9.88 3.32
C THR A 221 -11.54 -8.45 3.72
N PRO A 222 -12.78 -8.15 4.13
CA PRO A 222 -13.10 -6.83 4.64
C PRO A 222 -12.33 -6.54 5.93
N LYS A 223 -11.84 -5.30 6.08
CA LYS A 223 -11.25 -4.74 7.29
C LYS A 223 -12.23 -3.87 8.06
N THR A 224 -13.24 -3.33 7.38
CA THR A 224 -14.33 -2.58 8.01
C THR A 224 -15.72 -3.14 7.67
N ASN A 225 -16.74 -2.67 8.39
CA ASN A 225 -18.14 -2.97 8.09
C ASN A 225 -18.61 -2.35 6.77
N PHE A 226 -17.95 -1.27 6.32
CA PHE A 226 -18.33 -0.53 5.13
C PHE A 226 -17.62 -1.01 3.87
N ASP A 227 -16.51 -1.75 4.03
CA ASP A 227 -15.72 -2.20 2.89
C ASP A 227 -16.54 -2.98 1.86
N ARG A 228 -16.19 -2.78 0.60
CA ARG A 228 -16.77 -3.46 -0.55
C ARG A 228 -15.71 -4.33 -1.22
N PRO A 229 -16.09 -5.51 -1.73
CA PRO A 229 -15.14 -6.36 -2.45
C PRO A 229 -14.66 -5.63 -3.71
N PRO A 230 -13.34 -5.63 -3.98
CA PRO A 230 -12.83 -5.12 -5.26
C PRO A 230 -13.33 -5.99 -6.41
N SER A 231 -13.66 -5.38 -7.55
CA SER A 231 -14.33 -6.07 -8.67
C SER A 231 -13.40 -6.48 -9.81
N ASP A 232 -12.25 -5.85 -9.95
CA ASP A 232 -11.43 -5.92 -11.16
C ASP A 232 -10.04 -6.47 -10.91
N ALA A 233 -9.37 -6.85 -12.00
CA ALA A 233 -7.96 -7.24 -11.96
C ALA A 233 -7.11 -6.14 -11.30
N PRO A 234 -6.09 -6.50 -10.50
CA PRO A 234 -5.58 -7.85 -10.28
C PRO A 234 -6.32 -8.67 -9.21
N TYR A 235 -7.36 -8.11 -8.57
CA TYR A 235 -7.97 -8.72 -7.38
C TYR A 235 -8.79 -9.98 -7.64
N THR A 236 -9.12 -10.27 -8.89
CA THR A 236 -9.78 -11.52 -9.32
C THR A 236 -8.78 -12.62 -9.68
N GLY A 237 -7.47 -12.36 -9.61
CA GLY A 237 -6.39 -13.27 -9.95
C GLY A 237 -5.62 -13.81 -8.73
N ALA A 238 -4.36 -14.20 -8.93
CA ALA A 238 -3.48 -14.64 -7.86
C ALA A 238 -2.98 -13.48 -6.98
N GLY A 239 -2.54 -13.80 -5.76
CA GLY A 239 -1.86 -12.86 -4.89
C GLY A 239 -0.50 -12.43 -5.45
N PHE A 240 -0.04 -11.23 -5.11
CA PHE A 240 1.19 -10.67 -5.70
C PHE A 240 2.44 -11.53 -5.42
N LEU A 241 2.62 -12.02 -4.18
CA LEU A 241 3.75 -12.88 -3.83
C LEU A 241 3.70 -14.23 -4.56
N LYS A 242 2.52 -14.68 -5.00
CA LYS A 242 2.39 -15.90 -5.81
C LYS A 242 2.89 -15.69 -7.25
N LEU A 243 2.83 -14.46 -7.74
CA LEU A 243 3.26 -14.10 -9.10
C LEU A 243 4.75 -13.76 -9.17
N LEU A 244 5.38 -13.41 -8.05
CA LEU A 244 6.83 -13.15 -8.00
C LEU A 244 7.66 -14.42 -8.17
N ASP A 245 8.90 -14.21 -8.61
CA ASP A 245 9.97 -15.20 -8.60
C ASP A 245 10.05 -15.93 -7.24
N PRO A 246 9.86 -17.27 -7.20
CA PRO A 246 9.89 -18.04 -5.96
C PRO A 246 11.20 -17.90 -5.18
N ASP A 247 12.34 -17.76 -5.88
CA ASP A 247 13.65 -17.64 -5.25
C ASP A 247 13.83 -16.25 -4.62
N LEU A 248 13.26 -15.20 -5.24
CA LEU A 248 13.16 -13.88 -4.62
C LEU A 248 12.26 -13.95 -3.39
N VAL A 249 11.05 -14.51 -3.50
CA VAL A 249 10.08 -14.59 -2.39
C VAL A 249 10.65 -15.34 -1.19
N ALA A 250 11.46 -16.38 -1.42
CA ALA A 250 12.13 -17.15 -0.38
C ALA A 250 13.10 -16.30 0.46
N VAL A 251 13.67 -15.23 -0.12
CA VAL A 251 14.61 -14.36 0.59
C VAL A 251 14.00 -13.08 1.17
N LEU A 252 12.72 -12.80 0.86
CA LEU A 252 12.02 -11.63 1.39
C LEU A 252 11.66 -11.79 2.88
N GLY A 253 12.00 -10.76 3.65
CA GLY A 253 11.57 -10.60 5.04
C GLY A 253 10.59 -9.44 5.20
N ALA A 254 9.71 -9.55 6.20
CA ALA A 254 8.86 -8.44 6.58
C ALA A 254 9.67 -7.39 7.35
N VAL A 255 9.37 -6.12 7.10
CA VAL A 255 10.00 -4.98 7.77
C VAL A 255 8.96 -4.11 8.44
N ASP A 256 9.36 -3.47 9.54
CA ASP A 256 8.48 -2.57 10.29
C ASP A 256 8.36 -1.24 9.52
N LYS A 257 7.13 -0.88 9.17
CA LYS A 257 6.77 0.35 8.46
C LYS A 257 5.69 1.11 9.22
N GLN A 258 5.45 2.32 8.75
CA GLN A 258 4.47 3.22 9.32
C GLN A 258 3.80 4.07 8.24
N VAL A 259 2.60 4.53 8.53
CA VAL A 259 1.79 5.35 7.62
C VAL A 259 0.89 6.30 8.39
N ALA A 260 0.82 7.56 7.97
CA ALA A 260 -0.05 8.55 8.57
C ALA A 260 -1.54 8.19 8.38
N ARG A 261 -2.40 8.68 9.27
CA ARG A 261 -3.86 8.62 9.16
C ARG A 261 -4.43 9.99 8.80
N ASN A 262 -5.53 10.01 8.04
CA ASN A 262 -6.26 11.26 7.80
C ASN A 262 -6.97 11.72 9.08
N THR A 263 -7.26 13.01 9.17
CA THR A 263 -7.95 13.61 10.34
C THR A 263 -9.47 13.66 10.18
N VAL A 264 -10.01 13.20 9.05
CA VAL A 264 -11.43 13.34 8.70
C VAL A 264 -12.24 12.18 9.28
N THR A 265 -11.78 10.95 9.08
CA THR A 265 -12.45 9.72 9.57
C THR A 265 -11.59 8.92 10.53
N ASP A 266 -10.26 9.06 10.45
CA ASP A 266 -9.34 8.11 11.11
C ASP A 266 -8.62 8.74 12.34
N GLY A 267 -9.06 9.91 12.78
CA GLY A 267 -8.57 10.59 13.99
C GLY A 267 -7.14 11.14 13.92
N GLY A 268 -6.49 11.11 12.75
CA GLY A 268 -5.11 11.52 12.57
C GLY A 268 -4.10 10.57 13.24
N GLY A 269 -2.85 10.99 13.32
CA GLY A 269 -1.77 10.17 13.87
C GLY A 269 -1.13 9.27 12.80
N GLN A 270 -0.64 8.11 13.23
CA GLN A 270 0.10 7.16 12.41
C GLN A 270 -0.18 5.74 12.89
N ASP A 271 -0.18 4.78 11.97
CA ASP A 271 -0.24 3.35 12.27
C ASP A 271 1.11 2.69 11.98
N LEU A 272 1.40 1.63 12.73
CA LEU A 272 2.55 0.75 12.49
C LEU A 272 2.06 -0.54 11.85
N PHE A 273 2.83 -1.07 10.92
CA PHE A 273 2.55 -2.35 10.26
C PHE A 273 3.84 -3.06 9.86
N SER A 274 3.73 -4.35 9.53
CA SER A 274 4.84 -5.16 9.07
C SER A 274 4.40 -5.95 7.85
N ASP A 275 5.07 -5.73 6.72
CA ASP A 275 4.76 -6.34 5.43
C ASP A 275 6.07 -6.76 4.72
N LYS A 276 6.00 -7.79 3.87
CA LYS A 276 7.11 -8.18 2.97
C LYS A 276 7.19 -7.28 1.75
N VAL A 277 6.02 -6.85 1.28
CA VAL A 277 5.85 -5.98 0.11
C VAL A 277 4.96 -4.82 0.50
N PHE A 278 5.38 -3.59 0.18
CA PHE A 278 4.68 -2.38 0.60
C PHE A 278 4.80 -1.27 -0.45
N LEU A 279 3.85 -0.36 -0.47
CA LEU A 279 3.98 0.89 -1.23
C LEU A 279 4.82 1.89 -0.46
N LEU A 280 5.61 2.71 -1.16
CA LEU A 280 6.40 3.75 -0.53
C LEU A 280 5.53 4.87 0.04
N SER A 281 6.01 5.56 1.08
CA SER A 281 5.36 6.77 1.61
C SER A 281 5.80 8.02 0.87
N ARG A 282 5.08 9.12 1.12
CA ARG A 282 5.47 10.45 0.67
C ARG A 282 6.87 10.85 1.16
N VAL A 283 7.22 10.53 2.40
CA VAL A 283 8.54 10.83 2.96
C VAL A 283 9.62 10.00 2.25
N GLU A 284 9.34 8.71 2.04
CA GLU A 284 10.27 7.75 1.45
C GLU A 284 10.69 8.09 0.02
N VAL A 285 9.79 8.70 -0.76
CA VAL A 285 10.09 9.21 -2.12
C VAL A 285 10.66 10.64 -2.11
N PHE A 286 11.08 11.13 -0.94
CA PHE A 286 11.61 12.47 -0.72
C PHE A 286 10.60 13.60 -1.03
N GLY A 287 9.30 13.32 -0.84
CA GLY A 287 8.17 14.21 -1.11
C GLY A 287 7.80 15.19 0.02
N GLY A 288 8.57 15.19 1.11
CA GLY A 288 8.26 15.94 2.33
C GLY A 288 7.29 15.20 3.27
N THR A 289 6.91 15.86 4.37
CA THR A 289 6.07 15.27 5.42
C THR A 289 4.59 15.66 5.26
N GLU A 290 3.70 14.82 5.80
CA GLU A 290 2.27 15.09 5.91
C GLU A 290 1.63 14.25 7.01
N GLY A 291 0.91 14.89 7.93
CA GLY A 291 0.46 14.22 9.15
C GLY A 291 1.61 13.77 10.05
N THR A 292 1.38 12.72 10.82
CA THR A 292 2.41 12.13 11.68
C THR A 292 3.27 11.17 10.88
N THR A 293 4.55 11.52 10.74
CA THR A 293 5.55 10.78 9.92
C THR A 293 6.77 10.36 10.74
N THR A 294 6.59 10.24 12.07
CA THR A 294 7.67 9.90 12.99
C THR A 294 8.33 8.59 12.57
N GLY A 295 9.67 8.59 12.54
CA GLY A 295 10.46 7.42 12.15
C GLY A 295 10.53 7.13 10.66
N GLU A 296 9.76 7.82 9.80
CA GLU A 296 9.91 7.69 8.34
C GLU A 296 11.19 8.39 7.87
N GLN A 297 11.85 7.77 6.89
CA GLN A 297 13.09 8.26 6.31
C GLN A 297 13.03 8.15 4.79
N ALA A 298 13.62 9.10 4.08
CA ALA A 298 13.75 9.04 2.64
C ALA A 298 14.72 7.93 2.24
N TYR A 299 14.42 7.18 1.19
CA TYR A 299 15.39 6.25 0.65
C TYR A 299 16.55 7.00 -0.02
N PRO A 300 17.80 6.55 0.16
CA PRO A 300 18.97 7.12 -0.49
C PRO A 300 18.76 7.44 -1.96
N TYR A 301 18.20 6.48 -2.73
CA TYR A 301 17.87 6.66 -4.15
C TYR A 301 17.08 7.95 -4.44
N TYR A 302 16.05 8.25 -3.63
CA TYR A 302 15.21 9.43 -3.84
C TYR A 302 15.82 10.71 -3.25
N SER A 303 16.49 10.60 -2.09
CA SER A 303 17.09 11.76 -1.43
C SER A 303 18.25 12.39 -2.21
N THR A 304 18.89 11.64 -3.11
CA THR A 304 19.95 12.17 -3.99
C THR A 304 19.41 12.92 -5.21
N LEU A 305 18.11 12.82 -5.51
CA LEU A 305 17.51 13.44 -6.70
C LEU A 305 17.28 14.95 -6.54
N ALA A 306 17.31 15.47 -5.31
CA ALA A 306 17.11 16.88 -5.02
C ALA A 306 17.86 17.30 -3.75
N ALA A 307 18.16 18.59 -3.60
CA ALA A 307 18.84 19.11 -2.41
C ALA A 307 17.97 19.10 -1.14
N ASN A 308 16.64 19.22 -1.30
CA ASN A 308 15.67 19.25 -0.21
C ASN A 308 14.42 18.46 -0.59
N PRO A 309 13.65 17.93 0.38
CA PRO A 309 12.39 17.28 0.10
C PRO A 309 11.46 18.18 -0.72
N THR A 310 10.85 17.63 -1.77
CA THR A 310 10.02 18.41 -2.69
C THR A 310 8.91 17.56 -3.30
N THR A 311 7.73 18.15 -3.45
CA THR A 311 6.63 17.57 -4.23
C THR A 311 6.74 17.86 -5.72
N GLY A 312 7.65 18.74 -6.13
CA GLY A 312 7.89 19.09 -7.53
C GLY A 312 8.37 17.91 -8.38
N ALA A 313 8.34 18.11 -9.70
CA ALA A 313 8.74 17.13 -10.68
C ALA A 313 10.20 16.68 -10.48
N LEU A 314 10.43 15.38 -10.32
CA LEU A 314 11.75 14.74 -10.36
C LEU A 314 11.73 13.59 -11.36
N ALA A 315 12.65 13.60 -12.33
CA ALA A 315 12.69 12.59 -13.39
C ALA A 315 12.85 11.17 -12.83
N GLY A 316 13.65 10.98 -11.77
CA GLY A 316 13.84 9.69 -11.11
C GLY A 316 12.62 9.15 -10.35
N ARG A 317 11.48 9.86 -10.35
CA ARG A 317 10.20 9.35 -9.84
C ARG A 317 9.26 8.90 -10.95
N ILE A 318 9.58 9.16 -12.22
CA ILE A 318 8.75 8.77 -13.35
C ILE A 318 8.87 7.26 -13.52
N LYS A 319 7.73 6.58 -13.57
CA LYS A 319 7.64 5.14 -13.82
C LYS A 319 6.78 4.88 -15.03
N TYR A 320 7.11 3.84 -15.78
CA TYR A 320 6.43 3.46 -17.01
C TYR A 320 5.60 2.19 -16.80
N LEU A 321 4.61 2.01 -17.67
CA LEU A 321 3.91 0.75 -17.87
C LEU A 321 3.71 0.62 -19.38
N ASP A 322 4.23 -0.46 -19.97
CA ASP A 322 4.21 -0.70 -21.41
C ASP A 322 4.77 0.49 -22.22
N GLY A 323 5.89 1.05 -21.76
CA GLY A 323 6.58 2.18 -22.41
C GLY A 323 5.89 3.54 -22.24
N SER A 324 4.77 3.63 -21.52
CA SER A 324 4.06 4.88 -21.26
C SER A 324 4.19 5.29 -19.80
N ALA A 325 4.56 6.55 -19.54
CA ALA A 325 4.62 7.10 -18.19
C ALA A 325 3.27 6.92 -17.48
N ARG A 326 3.31 6.49 -16.22
CA ARG A 326 2.11 6.13 -15.45
C ARG A 326 2.13 6.82 -14.09
N ASN A 327 0.97 7.33 -13.67
CA ASN A 327 0.78 7.70 -12.27
C ASN A 327 0.94 6.44 -11.42
N TRP A 328 1.52 6.53 -10.23
CA TRP A 328 1.71 5.37 -9.35
C TRP A 328 1.44 5.67 -7.88
N TRP A 329 1.01 4.65 -7.15
CA TRP A 329 0.52 4.80 -5.79
C TRP A 329 1.62 4.93 -4.73
N LEU A 330 1.35 5.78 -3.74
CA LEU A 330 2.05 5.83 -2.46
C LEU A 330 1.08 5.40 -1.36
N ARG A 331 1.58 4.87 -0.24
CA ARG A 331 0.72 4.48 0.89
C ARG A 331 0.20 5.65 1.71
N SER A 332 0.87 6.80 1.68
CA SER A 332 0.50 7.95 2.50
C SER A 332 -0.87 8.51 2.08
N PRO A 333 -1.74 8.90 3.01
CA PRO A 333 -2.94 9.65 2.67
C PRO A 333 -2.61 11.14 2.45
N ASN A 334 -3.45 11.83 1.69
CA ASN A 334 -3.66 13.26 1.93
C ASN A 334 -4.49 13.39 3.21
N THR A 335 -3.92 13.98 4.26
CA THR A 335 -4.52 13.88 5.60
C THR A 335 -5.77 14.72 5.78
N GLY A 336 -6.03 15.67 4.87
CA GLY A 336 -7.22 16.52 4.87
C GLY A 336 -8.46 15.85 4.26
N TYR A 337 -8.35 14.62 3.75
CA TYR A 337 -9.42 13.90 3.08
C TYR A 337 -9.45 12.43 3.50
N ALA A 338 -10.62 11.80 3.44
CA ALA A 338 -10.80 10.38 3.82
C ALA A 338 -10.61 9.38 2.65
N HIS A 339 -10.46 9.89 1.42
CA HIS A 339 -10.57 9.11 0.17
C HIS A 339 -9.47 9.40 -0.85
N ILE A 340 -8.48 10.22 -0.46
CA ILE A 340 -7.40 10.67 -1.34
C ILE A 340 -6.06 10.09 -0.86
N PRO A 341 -5.57 8.96 -1.40
CA PRO A 341 -4.19 8.53 -1.24
C PRO A 341 -3.22 9.40 -2.05
N ARG A 342 -1.96 9.45 -1.60
CA ARG A 342 -0.86 10.08 -2.32
C ARG A 342 -0.45 9.23 -3.50
N SER A 343 0.03 9.91 -4.53
CA SER A 343 0.56 9.29 -5.74
C SER A 343 1.70 10.13 -6.30
N VAL A 344 2.38 9.59 -7.30
CA VAL A 344 3.30 10.34 -8.14
C VAL A 344 2.71 10.39 -9.54
N TYR A 345 2.66 11.58 -10.13
CA TYR A 345 2.17 11.79 -11.49
C TYR A 345 3.22 11.45 -12.55
N THR A 346 2.79 11.35 -13.82
CA THR A 346 3.68 11.07 -14.97
C THR A 346 4.83 12.06 -15.15
N SER A 347 4.76 13.25 -14.53
CA SER A 347 5.86 14.24 -14.49
C SER A 347 6.88 13.99 -13.36
N GLY A 348 6.66 13.00 -12.50
CA GLY A 348 7.44 12.78 -11.28
C GLY A 348 7.06 13.71 -10.12
N THR A 349 5.95 14.46 -10.25
CA THR A 349 5.41 15.30 -9.18
C THR A 349 4.67 14.43 -8.16
N VAL A 350 4.93 14.64 -6.86
CA VAL A 350 4.12 14.03 -5.80
C VAL A 350 2.80 14.78 -5.71
N SER A 351 1.70 14.07 -5.91
CA SER A 351 0.34 14.60 -5.90
C SER A 351 -0.58 13.60 -5.18
N ASP A 352 -1.85 13.59 -5.55
CA ASP A 352 -2.86 12.75 -4.94
C ASP A 352 -4.02 12.50 -5.90
N SER A 353 -4.84 11.49 -5.59
CA SER A 353 -5.98 11.14 -6.42
C SER A 353 -7.00 10.33 -5.64
N TYR A 354 -8.16 10.06 -6.25
CA TYR A 354 -9.20 9.27 -5.61
C TYR A 354 -8.81 7.79 -5.50
N ALA A 355 -9.08 7.17 -4.35
CA ALA A 355 -8.67 5.79 -4.06
C ALA A 355 -9.25 4.75 -5.05
N TYR A 356 -10.45 5.02 -5.59
CA TYR A 356 -11.10 4.12 -6.55
C TYR A 356 -10.45 4.08 -7.94
N TYR A 357 -9.58 5.02 -8.29
CA TYR A 357 -8.88 4.97 -9.58
C TYR A 357 -7.90 3.81 -9.64
N ALA A 358 -7.58 3.37 -10.87
CA ALA A 358 -6.53 2.39 -11.11
C ALA A 358 -5.26 3.10 -11.61
N TYR A 359 -4.19 3.05 -10.82
CA TYR A 359 -2.86 3.57 -11.17
C TYR A 359 -1.79 2.50 -11.00
N GLY A 360 -0.58 2.81 -11.45
CA GLY A 360 0.56 1.91 -11.43
C GLY A 360 0.93 1.43 -10.02
N ALA A 361 1.15 0.13 -9.88
CA ALA A 361 1.82 -0.47 -8.73
C ALA A 361 3.33 -0.51 -8.98
N ALA A 362 4.09 0.21 -8.15
CA ALA A 362 5.54 0.11 -8.08
C ALA A 362 5.98 -0.18 -6.63
N PRO A 363 5.67 -1.38 -6.13
CA PRO A 363 5.89 -1.73 -4.73
C PRO A 363 7.38 -1.91 -4.43
N ALA A 364 7.71 -1.81 -3.15
CA ALA A 364 9.01 -2.16 -2.60
C ALA A 364 8.94 -3.45 -1.78
N CYS A 365 10.08 -4.12 -1.64
CA CYS A 365 10.25 -5.31 -0.81
C CYS A 365 11.66 -5.35 -0.22
N CYS A 366 11.85 -6.13 0.85
CA CYS A 366 13.11 -6.20 1.57
C CYS A 366 13.69 -7.60 1.58
N ILE A 367 14.95 -7.73 1.18
CA ILE A 367 15.76 -8.92 1.41
C ILE A 367 16.34 -8.83 2.83
N VAL A 368 16.21 -9.90 3.63
CA VAL A 368 16.55 -9.93 5.07
C VAL A 368 17.39 -11.13 5.47
#